data_AF-A0A9P1CHW4-F1
#
_entry.id   AF-A0A9P1CHW4-F1
#
_cell.length_a   1.000
_cell.length_b   1.000
_cell.length_c   1.000
_cell.angle_alpha   90.00
_cell.angle_beta   90.00
_cell.angle_gamma   90.00
#
_symmetry.space_group_name_H-M   'P 1'
#
loop_
_entity.id
_entity.type
_entity.pdbx_description
1 polymer ?
#
loop_
_entity_poly.entity_id
_entity_poly.type
_entity_poly.pdbx_seq_one_letter_code
_entity_poly.pdbx_strand_id
1 'polypeptide(L)' 'MLSTSTDPFDVARDEVEALIRKVRSMHKEWQKLLQSENTAESRKFQDLQKELAAELSILSGDLAEVGQLVILGTLAL' A
#
# COMPACT_ATOMS: atom_id res chain seq x y z
N MET A 1 9.94 19.48 28.55
CA MET A 1 9.73 19.23 27.11
C MET A 1 10.61 18.07 26.72
N LEU A 2 10.05 16.88 26.65
CA LEU A 2 10.75 15.67 26.21
C LEU A 2 10.30 15.43 24.78
N SER A 3 11.20 15.69 23.82
CA SER A 3 11.00 15.38 22.41
C SER A 3 10.79 13.88 22.26
N THR A 4 9.55 13.48 21.99
CA THR A 4 9.24 12.16 21.44
C THR A 4 9.87 12.09 20.06
N SER A 5 11.09 11.57 19.99
CA SER A 5 11.66 11.11 18.74
C SER A 5 10.77 9.95 18.28
N THR A 6 9.86 10.21 17.34
CA THR A 6 9.03 9.15 16.74
C THR A 6 9.97 8.09 16.16
N ASP A 7 9.76 6.83 16.52
CA ASP A 7 10.54 5.73 15.99
C ASP A 7 10.30 5.64 14.47
N PRO A 8 11.34 5.62 13.63
CA PRO A 8 11.19 5.42 12.18
C PRO A 8 10.37 4.17 11.81
N PHE A 9 10.41 3.11 12.63
CA PHE A 9 9.59 1.92 12.42
C PHE A 9 8.10 2.15 12.68
N ASP A 10 7.75 3.02 13.65
CA ASP A 10 6.36 3.40 13.88
C ASP A 10 5.81 4.20 12.70
N VAL A 11 6.61 5.11 12.13
CA VAL A 11 6.23 5.88 10.93
C VAL A 11 6.03 4.96 9.74
N ALA A 12 6.99 4.07 9.46
CA ALA A 12 6.91 3.13 8.35
C ALA A 12 5.71 2.17 8.49
N ARG A 13 5.41 1.69 9.71
CA ARG A 13 4.20 0.90 9.97
C ARG A 13 2.94 1.67 9.60
N ASP A 14 2.82 2.91 10.07
CA ASP A 14 1.61 3.72 9.89
C ASP A 14 1.39 4.05 8.39
N GLU A 15 2.47 4.31 7.64
CA GLU A 15 2.45 4.52 6.19
C GLU A 15 2.00 3.24 5.44
N VAL A 16 2.59 2.08 5.76
CA VAL A 16 2.19 0.79 5.19
C VAL A 16 0.73 0.47 5.52
N GLU A 17 0.27 0.71 6.74
CA GLU A 17 -1.12 0.50 7.13
C GLU A 17 -2.08 1.40 6.35
N ALA A 18 -1.73 2.68 6.16
CA ALA A 18 -2.53 3.60 5.37
C ALA A 18 -2.66 3.13 3.92
N LEU A 19 -1.56 2.67 3.32
CA LEU A 19 -1.53 2.17 1.96
C LEU A 19 -2.35 0.87 1.81
N ILE A 20 -2.26 -0.06 2.76
CA ILE A 20 -3.09 -1.28 2.80
C ILE A 20 -4.58 -0.92 2.84
N ARG A 21 -4.98 0.06 3.66
CA ARG A 21 -6.38 0.50 3.75
C ARG A 21 -6.86 1.07 2.42
N LYS A 22 -6.04 1.87 1.74
CA LYS A 22 -6.34 2.43 0.42
C LYS A 22 -6.52 1.32 -0.63
N VAL A 23 -5.55 0.41 -0.75
CA VAL A 23 -5.60 -0.75 -1.67
C VAL A 23 -6.85 -1.60 -1.43
N ARG A 24 -7.19 -1.88 -0.17
CA ARG A 24 -8.41 -2.63 0.17
C ARG A 24 -9.68 -1.93 -0.29
N SER A 25 -9.75 -0.61 -0.17
CA SER A 25 -10.89 0.18 -0.65
C SER A 25 -11.00 0.12 -2.17
N MET A 26 -9.89 0.32 -2.88
CA MET A 26 -9.84 0.25 -4.33
C MET A 26 -10.20 -1.15 -4.86
N HIS A 27 -9.71 -2.20 -4.21
CA HIS A 27 -10.05 -3.58 -4.56
C HIS A 27 -11.55 -3.86 -4.40
N LYS A 28 -12.21 -3.35 -3.36
CA LYS A 28 -13.66 -3.49 -3.20
C LYS A 28 -14.43 -2.81 -4.33
N GLU A 29 -14.04 -1.59 -4.71
CA GLU A 29 -14.67 -0.89 -5.84
C GLU A 29 -14.41 -1.63 -7.15
N TRP A 30 -13.21 -2.17 -7.35
CA TRP A 30 -12.87 -2.98 -8.51
C TRP A 30 -13.74 -4.24 -8.61
N GLN A 31 -13.96 -4.95 -7.49
CA GLN A 31 -14.87 -6.10 -7.43
C GLN A 31 -16.32 -5.71 -7.74
N LYS A 32 -16.76 -4.53 -7.28
CA LYS A 32 -18.10 -4.03 -7.58
C LYS A 32 -18.27 -3.75 -9.07
N LEU A 33 -17.30 -3.07 -9.69
CA LEU A 33 -17.32 -2.74 -11.12
C LEU A 33 -17.30 -3.99 -12.00
N LEU A 34 -16.56 -5.04 -11.60
CA LEU A 34 -16.59 -6.35 -12.27
C LEU A 34 -17.99 -6.96 -12.36
N GLN A 35 -18.83 -6.70 -11.35
CA GLN A 35 -20.17 -7.27 -11.27
C GLN A 35 -21.22 -6.39 -11.95
N SER A 36 -20.96 -5.08 -12.10
CA SER A 36 -21.97 -4.10 -12.52
C SER A 36 -21.78 -3.55 -13.93
N GLU A 37 -20.60 -3.66 -14.54
CA GLU A 37 -20.29 -3.01 -15.81
C GLU A 37 -19.60 -3.96 -16.82
N ASN A 38 -19.71 -3.64 -18.12
CA ASN A 38 -18.85 -4.25 -19.14
C ASN A 38 -17.43 -3.68 -18.98
N THR A 39 -16.57 -4.44 -18.33
CA THR A 39 -15.20 -4.02 -17.98
C THR A 39 -14.29 -3.74 -19.17
N ALA A 40 -14.60 -4.29 -20.35
CA ALA A 40 -13.85 -4.02 -21.57
C ALA A 40 -14.07 -2.60 -22.10
N GLU A 41 -15.21 -1.97 -21.79
CA GLU A 41 -15.60 -0.64 -22.27
C GLU A 41 -15.62 0.41 -21.15
N SER A 42 -15.60 -0.01 -19.89
CA SER A 42 -15.58 0.90 -18.75
C SER A 42 -14.20 1.51 -18.55
N ARG A 43 -14.07 2.79 -18.95
CA ARG A 43 -12.88 3.60 -18.67
C ARG A 43 -12.60 3.70 -17.16
N LYS A 44 -13.65 3.83 -16.35
CA LYS A 44 -13.54 3.86 -14.88
C LYS A 44 -12.89 2.58 -14.35
N PHE A 45 -13.29 1.41 -14.86
CA PHE A 45 -12.69 0.13 -14.48
C PHE A 45 -11.22 0.05 -14.87
N GLN A 46 -10.88 0.44 -16.11
CA GLN A 46 -9.51 0.40 -16.62
C GLN A 46 -8.58 1.36 -15.86
N ASP A 47 -9.06 2.56 -15.54
CA ASP A 47 -8.30 3.55 -14.78
C ASP A 47 -8.09 3.05 -13.34
N LEU A 48 -9.13 2.53 -12.69
CA LEU A 48 -9.02 1.94 -11.35
C LEU A 48 -8.06 0.74 -11.32
N GLN A 49 -8.08 -0.11 -12.35
CA GLN A 49 -7.16 -1.25 -12.45
C GLN A 49 -5.70 -0.79 -12.54
N LYS A 50 -5.40 0.24 -13.35
CA LYS A 50 -4.05 0.81 -13.46
C LYS A 50 -3.60 1.41 -12.14
N GLU A 51 -4.47 2.17 -11.49
CA GLU A 51 -4.18 2.78 -10.19
C GLU A 51 -3.92 1.69 -9.13
N LEU A 52 -4.78 0.67 -9.06
CA LEU A 52 -4.62 -0.44 -8.10
C LEU A 52 -3.30 -1.18 -8.32
N ALA A 53 -2.89 -1.40 -9.57
CA ALA A 53 -1.60 -2.01 -9.89
C ALA A 53 -0.41 -1.14 -9.45
N ALA A 54 -0.48 0.18 -9.63
CA ALA A 54 0.56 1.10 -9.18
C ALA A 54 0.69 1.10 -7.65
N GLU A 55 -0.42 1.17 -6.93
CA GLU A 55 -0.45 1.16 -5.46
C GLU A 55 0.08 -0.16 -4.88
N LEU A 56 -0.24 -1.30 -5.50
CA LEU A 56 0.33 -2.60 -5.12
C LEU A 56 1.84 -2.68 -5.34
N SER A 57 2.34 -2.07 -6.43
CA SER A 57 3.77 -1.98 -6.69
C SER A 57 4.49 -1.16 -5.62
N ILE A 58 3.91 -0.02 -5.23
CA ILE A 58 4.46 0.82 -4.14
C ILE A 58 4.48 0.02 -2.84
N LEU A 59 3.35 -0.59 -2.45
CA LEU A 59 3.26 -1.38 -1.23
C LEU A 59 4.28 -2.53 -1.18
N SER A 60 4.52 -3.19 -2.32
CA SER A 60 5.54 -4.24 -2.40
C SER A 60 6.96 -3.72 -2.22
N GLY A 61 7.24 -2.50 -2.69
CA GLY A 61 8.51 -1.80 -2.48
C GLY A 61 8.71 -1.41 -1.02
N ASP A 62 7.72 -0.74 -0.42
CA ASP A 62 7.76 -0.30 0.97
C ASP A 62 7.97 -1.49 1.93
N LEU A 63 7.27 -2.60 1.69
CA LEU A 63 7.46 -3.83 2.47
C LEU A 63 8.85 -4.45 2.31
N ALA A 64 9.43 -4.38 1.11
CA ALA A 64 10.79 -4.84 0.88
C ALA A 64 11.82 -3.98 1.62
N GLU A 65 11.64 -2.65 1.63
CA GLU A 65 12.49 -1.71 2.38
C GLU A 65 12.39 -1.93 3.89
N VAL A 66 11.18 -2.08 4.44
CA VAL A 66 10.97 -2.44 5.85
C VAL A 66 11.66 -3.76 6.18
N GLY A 67 11.54 -4.77 5.32
CA GLY A 67 12.24 -6.05 5.48
C GLY A 67 13.76 -5.90 5.54
N GLN A 68 14.34 -5.03 4.70
CA GLN A 68 15.78 -4.74 4.72
C GLN A 68 16.21 -4.01 5.99
N LEU A 69 15.41 -3.06 6.47
CA LEU A 69 15.68 -2.33 7.73
C LEU A 69 15.69 -3.28 8.94
N VAL A 70 14.81 -4.28 8.98
CA VAL A 70 14.79 -5.30 10.04
C VAL A 70 16.07 -6.15 10.02
N ILE A 71 16.55 -6.53 8.83
CA ILE A 71 17.78 -7.33 8.68
C ILE A 71 19.02 -6.52 9.09
N LEU A 72 19.11 -5.25 8.67
CA LEU A 72 20.24 -4.39 9.02
C LEU A 72 20.23 -4.02 10.52
N GLY A 73 19.05 -3.80 11.11
CA GLY A 73 18.89 -3.53 12.53
C GLY A 73 19.25 -4.73 13.42
N THR A 74 19.01 -5.96 12.96
CA THR A 74 19.38 -7.20 13.67
C THR A 74 20.86 -7.56 13.53
N LEU A 75 21.56 -7.07 12.49
CA LEU A 75 23.01 -7.23 12.33
C LEU A 75 23.83 -6.16 13.07
N ALA A 76 23.19 -5.09 13.56
CA ALA A 76 23.83 -4.01 14.30
C ALA A 76 23.78 -4.19 15.84
N LEU A 77 23.24 -5.31 16.33
CA LEU A 77 23.19 -5.74 17.74
C LEU A 77 24.09 -6.95 17.97
#